data_AF-A0A0Q9RLH4-F1
#
_entry.id   AF-A0A0Q9RLH4-F1
#
_cell.length_a   1.000
_cell.length_b   1.000
_cell.length_c   1.000
_cell.angle_alpha   90.00
_cell.angle_beta   90.00
_cell.angle_gamma   90.00
#
_symmetry.space_group_name_H-M   'P 1'
#
loop_
_entity.id
_entity.type
_entity.pdbx_description
1 polymer ?
#
loop_
_entity_poly.entity_id
_entity_poly.type
_entity_poly.pdbx_seq_one_letter_code
_entity_poly.pdbx_strand_id
1 'polypeptide(L)' 'MSDNHGNTPAAWTAVIIGLVAFVIAGVGLMLSPISMPVFWIGMAFLPLALVVFVVMTKMGLGDAH' A
#
# COMPACT_ATOMS: atom_id res chain seq x y z
N MET A 1 18.06 -5.54 -21.22
CA MET A 1 16.99 -5.10 -20.32
C MET A 1 17.64 -4.56 -19.06
N SER A 2 17.47 -3.27 -18.75
CA SER A 2 17.61 -2.85 -17.37
C SER A 2 16.43 -3.46 -16.63
N ASP A 3 16.67 -4.49 -15.81
CA ASP A 3 15.64 -5.05 -14.93
C ASP A 3 15.17 -3.92 -14.03
N ASN A 4 14.01 -3.33 -14.30
CA ASN A 4 13.48 -2.29 -13.43
C ASN A 4 12.96 -3.01 -12.18
N HIS A 5 13.75 -2.97 -11.11
CA HIS A 5 13.59 -3.72 -9.85
C HIS A 5 12.34 -3.29 -9.05
N GLY A 6 11.14 -3.49 -9.61
CA GLY A 6 9.89 -3.05 -8.99
C GLY A 6 9.66 -1.53 -9.05
N ASN A 7 10.37 -0.79 -9.90
CA ASN A 7 10.16 0.64 -10.14
C ASN A 7 9.06 0.89 -11.19
N THR A 8 7.93 0.21 -11.06
CA THR A 8 6.78 0.41 -11.96
C THR A 8 5.71 1.27 -11.29
N PRO A 9 4.88 1.99 -12.06
CA PRO A 9 3.81 2.79 -11.47
C PRO A 9 2.86 1.97 -10.58
N ALA A 10 2.55 0.72 -10.96
CA ALA A 10 1.74 -0.16 -10.12
C ALA A 10 2.43 -0.50 -8.79
N ALA A 11 3.73 -0.84 -8.83
CA ALA A 11 4.50 -1.20 -7.64
C ALA A 11 4.65 0.00 -6.68
N TRP A 12 5.04 1.18 -7.18
CA TRP A 12 5.15 2.37 -6.33
C TRP A 12 3.82 2.82 -5.75
N THR A 13 2.72 2.68 -6.49
CA THR A 13 1.38 2.96 -5.96
C THR A 13 1.04 2.01 -4.81
N ALA A 14 1.29 0.71 -4.98
CA ALA A 14 1.07 -0.27 -3.91
C ALA A 14 1.93 0.02 -2.68
N VAL A 15 3.20 0.40 -2.87
CA VAL A 15 4.12 0.78 -1.79
C VAL A 15 3.60 2.00 -1.03
N ILE A 16 3.17 3.07 -1.73
CA ILE A 16 2.64 4.27 -1.08
C ILE A 16 1.38 3.93 -0.25
N ILE A 17 0.46 3.14 -0.80
CA ILE A 17 -0.73 2.69 -0.07
C ILE A 17 -0.31 1.88 1.18
N GLY A 18 0.67 0.99 1.04
CA GLY A 18 1.23 0.22 2.16
C GLY A 18 1.89 1.09 3.24
N LEU A 19 2.62 2.14 2.86
CA LEU A 19 3.22 3.09 3.79
C LEU A 19 2.15 3.90 4.53
N VAL A 20 1.08 4.32 3.84
CA VAL A 20 -0.08 4.97 4.48
C VAL A 20 -0.76 4.01 5.47
N ALA A 21 -0.95 2.75 5.08
CA ALA A 21 -1.49 1.71 5.96
C ALA A 21 -0.65 1.55 7.24
N PHE A 22 0.68 1.47 7.09
CA PHE A 22 1.64 1.36 8.19
C PHE A 22 1.56 2.57 9.12
N VAL A 23 1.55 3.80 8.59
CA VAL A 23 1.48 5.02 9.39
C VAL A 23 0.16 5.09 10.16
N ILE A 24 -0.98 4.87 9.52
CA ILE A 24 -2.29 4.93 10.17
C ILE A 24 -2.40 3.85 11.26
N ALA A 25 -2.05 2.61 10.94
CA ALA A 25 -2.12 1.50 11.89
C ALA A 25 -1.17 1.72 13.08
N GLY A 26 0.06 2.16 12.80
CA GLY A 26 1.08 2.50 13.80
C GLY A 26 0.61 3.61 14.74
N VAL A 27 0.07 4.71 14.20
CA VAL A 27 -0.49 5.80 15.00
C VAL A 27 -1.61 5.29 15.91
N GLY A 28 -2.52 4.45 15.41
CA GLY A 28 -3.60 3.86 16.22
C GLY A 28 -3.09 3.12 17.46
N LEU A 29 -1.94 2.43 17.35
CA LEU A 29 -1.27 1.71 18.44
C LEU A 29 -0.43 2.62 19.36
N MET A 30 -0.10 3.83 18.94
CA MET A 30 0.66 4.81 19.74
C MET A 30 -0.23 5.74 20.59
N LEU A 31 -1.53 5.78 20.32
CA LEU A 31 -2.49 6.58 21.10
C LEU A 31 -2.70 5.99 22.50
N SER A 32 -3.07 6.85 23.46
CA SER A 32 -3.42 6.46 24.82
C SER A 32 -4.81 7.03 25.18
N PRO A 33 -5.86 6.19 25.29
CA PRO A 33 -5.85 4.75 25.08
C PRO A 33 -5.59 4.34 23.62
N ILE A 34 -5.16 3.10 23.39
CA ILE A 34 -5.00 2.53 22.05
C ILE A 34 -6.31 2.67 21.27
N SER A 35 -6.20 3.16 20.03
CA SER A 35 -7.35 3.30 19.14
C SER A 35 -7.41 2.12 18.17
N MET A 36 -8.08 1.05 18.60
CA MET A 36 -8.37 -0.11 17.73
C MET A 36 -9.13 0.27 16.46
N PRO A 37 -10.08 1.23 16.46
CA PRO A 37 -10.70 1.69 15.21
C PRO A 37 -9.70 2.26 14.21
N VAL A 38 -8.76 3.11 14.65
CA VAL A 38 -7.73 3.70 13.78
C VAL A 38 -6.78 2.61 13.26
N PHE A 39 -6.40 1.66 14.12
CA PHE A 39 -5.61 0.50 13.72
C PHE A 39 -6.28 -0.27 12.57
N TRP A 40 -7.56 -0.62 12.71
CA TRP A 40 -8.29 -1.37 11.69
C TRP A 40 -8.54 -0.57 10.40
N ILE A 41 -8.72 0.75 10.49
CA ILE A 41 -8.73 1.62 9.31
C ILE A 41 -7.42 1.46 8.55
N GLY A 42 -6.26 1.56 9.22
CA GLY A 42 -4.96 1.34 8.58
C GLY A 42 -4.83 -0.05 7.96
N MET A 43 -5.24 -1.09 8.67
CA MET A 43 -5.20 -2.48 8.17
C MET A 43 -6.05 -2.69 6.92
N ALA A 44 -7.17 -1.98 6.76
CA ALA A 44 -8.02 -2.08 5.56
C ALA A 44 -7.33 -1.56 4.28
N PHE A 45 -6.29 -0.73 4.40
CA PHE A 45 -5.52 -0.27 3.23
C PHE A 45 -4.59 -1.36 2.66
N LEU A 46 -4.23 -2.40 3.42
CA LEU A 46 -3.39 -3.50 2.90
C LEU A 46 -4.06 -4.31 1.79
N PRO A 47 -5.30 -4.84 1.97
CA PRO A 47 -5.99 -5.50 0.86
C PRO A 47 -6.31 -4.52 -0.27
N LEU A 48 -6.54 -3.24 0.02
CA LEU A 48 -6.70 -2.20 -1.01
C LEU A 48 -5.43 -2.06 -1.86
N ALA A 49 -4.24 -2.06 -1.25
CA ALA A 49 -2.96 -2.01 -1.98
C ALA A 49 -2.82 -3.18 -2.96
N LEU A 50 -3.20 -4.39 -2.54
CA LEU A 50 -3.19 -5.58 -3.39
C LEU A 50 -4.17 -5.45 -4.57
N VAL A 51 -5.39 -4.98 -4.30
CA VAL A 51 -6.40 -4.77 -5.34
C VAL A 51 -5.92 -3.73 -6.35
N VAL A 52 -5.42 -2.59 -5.88
CA VAL A 52 -4.90 -1.52 -6.75
C VAL A 52 -3.72 -2.00 -7.58
N PHE A 53 -2.79 -2.74 -6.98
CA PHE A 53 -1.66 -3.34 -7.69
C PHE A 53 -2.14 -4.24 -8.84
N VAL A 54 -3.04 -5.18 -8.57
CA VAL A 54 -3.57 -6.11 -9.58
C VAL A 54 -4.30 -5.36 -10.69
N VAL A 55 -5.10 -4.34 -10.35
CA VAL A 55 -5.82 -3.53 -11.34
C VAL A 55 -4.84 -2.76 -12.24
N MET A 56 -3.86 -2.07 -11.64
CA MET A 56 -2.87 -1.30 -12.40
C MET A 56 -1.99 -2.19 -13.27
N THR A 57 -1.59 -3.37 -12.79
CA THR A 57 -0.87 -4.35 -13.60
C THR A 57 -1.69 -4.79 -14.81
N LYS A 58 -2.99 -5.05 -14.63
CA LYS A 58 -3.90 -5.38 -15.75
C LYS A 58 -4.10 -4.21 -16.74
N MET A 59 -3.87 -2.98 -16.30
CA MET A 59 -3.86 -1.79 -17.16
C MET A 59 -2.51 -1.56 -17.87
N GLY A 60 -1.54 -2.47 -17.73
CA GLY A 60 -0.22 -2.36 -18.36
C GLY A 60 0.77 -1.47 -17.58
N LEU A 61 0.41 -1.04 -16.36
CA LEU A 61 1.28 -0.20 -15.51
C LEU A 61 2.17 -1.03 -14.57
N GLY A 62 2.14 -2.35 -14.71
CA GLY A 62 2.87 -3.31 -13.87
C GLY A 62 4.28 -3.59 -14.36
N ASP A 63 4.56 -3.26 -15.62
CA ASP A 63 5.85 -3.45 -16.26
C ASP A 63 6.57 -2.11 -16.38
N ALA A 64 7.89 -2.18 -16.32
CA ALA A 64 8.72 -1.05 -16.65
C ALA A 64 9.00 -1.06 -18.15
N HIS A 65 8.63 0.04 -18.80
CA HIS A 65 9.03 0.32 -20.17
C HIS A 65 10.55 0.46 -20.29
#